data_AF-A0A2N6BSB8-F1
#
_entry.id   AF-A0A2N6BSB8-F1
#
_cell.length_a   1.000
_cell.length_b   1.000
_cell.length_c   1.000
_cell.angle_alpha   90.00
_cell.angle_beta   90.00
_cell.angle_gamma   90.00
#
_symmetry.space_group_name_H-M   'P 1'
#
loop_
_entity.id
_entity.type
_entity.pdbx_description
1 polymer ?
#
loop_
_entity_poly.entity_id
_entity_poly.type
_entity_poly.pdbx_seq_one_letter_code
_entity_poly.pdbx_strand_id
1 'polypeptide(L)'
;MTREIKVEKRVLSRNDVVATRNRGSFTSRGAYVINMISSPGTGKTTILEATLGRIVEAGRSVAVIEGDVQTENDAVRVAATGVPVEAVVTGGACHLDATMVGKAWQRLEPSLPLALDIL
;
A
#
# COMPACT_ATOMS: atom_id res chain seq x y z
N MET A 1 -5.85 39.18 -7.96
CA MET A 1 -4.44 38.75 -7.80
C MET A 1 -4.42 37.42 -7.08
N THR A 2 -4.21 36.32 -7.81
CA THR A 2 -4.05 34.99 -7.23
C THR A 2 -2.62 34.85 -6.73
N ARG A 3 -2.45 34.66 -5.42
CA ARG A 3 -1.14 34.43 -4.80
C ARG A 3 -0.82 32.94 -4.96
N GLU A 4 0.05 32.59 -5.90
CA GLU A 4 0.63 31.24 -5.94
C GLU A 4 1.46 31.03 -4.67
N ILE A 5 0.94 30.22 -3.76
CA ILE A 5 1.65 29.85 -2.55
C ILE A 5 2.52 28.63 -2.90
N LYS A 6 3.84 28.78 -2.75
CA LYS A 6 4.91 27.83 -3.10
C LYS A 6 4.94 26.56 -2.20
N VAL A 7 3.77 26.01 -1.88
CA VAL A 7 3.55 24.92 -0.91
C VAL A 7 3.61 23.56 -1.58
N GLU A 8 2.95 23.40 -2.74
CA GLU A 8 2.82 22.11 -3.44
C GLU A 8 4.18 21.47 -3.74
N LYS A 9 5.13 22.25 -4.29
CA LYS A 9 6.46 21.75 -4.66
C LYS A 9 7.27 21.25 -3.46
N ARG A 10 7.10 21.86 -2.27
CA ARG A 10 7.81 21.42 -1.05
C ARG A 10 7.21 20.15 -0.47
N VAL A 11 5.89 20.01 -0.47
CA VAL A 11 5.20 18.82 0.02
C VAL A 11 5.55 17.60 -0.85
N LEU A 12 5.49 17.73 -2.18
CA LEU A 12 5.89 16.67 -3.12
C LEU A 12 7.36 16.26 -2.91
N SER A 13 8.27 17.23 -2.78
CA SER A 13 9.69 16.92 -2.56
C SER A 13 9.95 16.14 -1.27
N ARG A 14 9.16 16.36 -0.20
CA ARG A 14 9.25 15.59 1.04
C ARG A 14 8.68 14.18 0.87
N ASN A 15 7.55 14.05 0.19
CA ASN A 15 6.95 12.76 -0.10
C ASN A 15 7.89 11.87 -0.92
N ASP A 16 8.59 12.45 -1.91
CA ASP A 16 9.55 11.71 -2.76
C ASP A 16 10.76 11.18 -1.98
N VAL A 17 11.24 11.94 -1.00
CA VAL A 17 12.32 11.48 -0.10
C VAL A 17 11.85 10.27 0.71
N VAL A 18 10.65 10.33 1.29
CA VAL A 18 10.08 9.21 2.06
C VAL A 18 9.80 8.01 1.14
N ALA A 19 9.24 8.24 -0.05
CA ALA A 19 8.98 7.19 -1.04
C ALA A 19 10.27 6.49 -1.47
N THR A 20 11.37 7.24 -1.62
CA THR A 20 12.68 6.66 -1.95
C THR A 20 13.19 5.77 -0.83
N ARG A 21 13.04 6.19 0.43
CA ARG A 21 13.38 5.35 1.59
C ARG A 21 12.54 4.08 1.63
N ASN A 22 11.23 4.18 1.41
CA ASN A 22 10.33 3.03 1.38
C ASN A 22 10.75 2.03 0.30
N ARG A 23 11.01 2.51 -0.93
CA ARG A 23 11.51 1.68 -2.03
C ARG A 23 12.79 0.93 -1.65
N GLY A 24 13.72 1.58 -0.94
CA GLY A 24 14.92 0.92 -0.43
C GLY A 24 14.60 -0.24 0.51
N SER A 25 13.65 -0.04 1.43
CA SER A 25 13.19 -1.08 2.37
C SER A 25 12.52 -2.25 1.64
N PHE A 26 11.63 -1.97 0.69
CA PHE A 26 10.98 -3.02 -0.11
C PHE A 26 12.00 -3.81 -0.95
N THR A 27 12.93 -3.09 -1.59
CA THR A 27 13.99 -3.70 -2.41
C THR A 27 14.91 -4.58 -1.57
N SER A 28 15.21 -4.20 -0.32
CA SER A 28 16.01 -5.05 0.57
C SER A 28 15.33 -6.38 0.94
N ARG A 29 14.01 -6.47 0.78
CA ARG A 29 13.24 -7.73 0.92
C ARG A 29 13.10 -8.51 -0.40
N GLY A 30 13.59 -7.97 -1.51
CA GLY A 30 13.39 -8.52 -2.86
C GLY A 30 11.99 -8.30 -3.43
N ALA A 31 11.17 -7.44 -2.80
CA ALA A 31 9.76 -7.29 -3.15
C ALA A 31 9.55 -6.49 -4.43
N TYR A 32 8.74 -7.04 -5.34
CA TYR A 32 8.15 -6.30 -6.44
C TYR A 32 6.88 -5.60 -5.94
N VAL A 33 6.87 -4.27 -5.98
CA VAL A 33 5.81 -3.47 -5.35
C VAL A 33 4.84 -2.91 -6.39
N ILE A 34 3.54 -3.16 -6.19
CA ILE A 34 2.48 -2.71 -7.09
C ILE A 34 1.60 -1.68 -6.39
N ASN A 35 1.51 -0.48 -6.97
CA ASN A 35 0.54 0.52 -6.52
C ASN A 35 -0.74 0.43 -7.36
N MET A 36 -1.83 -0.06 -6.76
CA MET A 36 -3.13 -0.20 -7.42
C MET A 36 -4.05 0.97 -7.06
N ILE A 37 -4.37 1.81 -8.06
CA ILE A 37 -5.28 2.96 -7.90
C ILE A 37 -6.47 2.78 -8.85
N SER A 38 -7.69 3.05 -8.36
CA SER A 38 -8.90 3.03 -9.17
C SER A 38 -9.93 4.05 -8.66
N SER A 39 -10.98 4.29 -9.45
CA SER A 39 -12.16 4.99 -8.94
C SER A 39 -12.92 4.10 -7.93
N PRO A 40 -13.70 4.71 -7.00
CA PRO A 40 -14.54 3.94 -6.08
C PRO A 40 -15.55 3.07 -6.83
N GLY A 41 -15.79 1.85 -6.34
CA GLY A 41 -16.84 0.96 -6.87
C GLY A 41 -16.50 0.22 -8.18
N THR A 42 -15.29 0.38 -8.75
CA THR A 42 -14.91 -0.28 -10.01
C THR A 42 -14.40 -1.71 -9.86
N GLY A 43 -14.55 -2.32 -8.67
CA GLY A 43 -14.16 -3.71 -8.44
C GLY A 43 -12.68 -3.95 -8.14
N LYS A 44 -11.92 -2.92 -7.69
CA LYS A 44 -10.51 -3.04 -7.25
C LYS A 44 -10.31 -4.25 -6.32
N THR A 45 -11.10 -4.30 -5.25
CA THR A 45 -10.98 -5.33 -4.21
C THR A 45 -11.27 -6.72 -4.77
N THR A 46 -12.27 -6.87 -5.64
CA THR A 46 -12.61 -8.15 -6.27
C THR A 46 -11.48 -8.67 -7.17
N ILE A 47 -10.87 -7.79 -7.98
CA ILE A 47 -9.73 -8.17 -8.82
C ILE A 47 -8.53 -8.52 -7.95
N LEU A 48 -8.29 -7.76 -6.87
CA LEU A 48 -7.21 -8.00 -5.94
C LEU A 48 -7.35 -9.38 -5.26
N GLU A 49 -8.51 -9.69 -4.67
CA GLU A 49 -8.82 -10.98 -4.03
C GLU A 49 -8.52 -12.16 -4.98
N ALA A 50 -9.03 -12.11 -6.21
CA ALA A 50 -8.82 -13.17 -7.21
C ALA A 50 -7.34 -13.28 -7.65
N THR A 51 -6.62 -12.16 -7.69
CA THR A 51 -5.20 -12.12 -8.08
C THR A 51 -4.32 -12.70 -6.97
N LEU A 52 -4.59 -12.35 -5.72
CA LEU A 52 -3.86 -12.86 -4.55
C LEU A 52 -3.94 -14.38 -4.45
N GLY A 53 -5.12 -14.96 -4.65
CA GLY A 53 -5.29 -16.42 -4.67
C GLY A 53 -4.36 -17.09 -5.68
N ARG A 54 -4.28 -16.56 -6.91
CA ARG A 54 -3.41 -17.09 -7.97
C ARG A 54 -1.92 -16.94 -7.66
N ILE A 55 -1.53 -15.85 -7.00
CA ILE A 55 -0.14 -15.63 -6.58
C ILE A 55 0.26 -16.68 -5.54
N VAL A 56 -0.59 -16.92 -4.55
CA VAL A 56 -0.38 -17.93 -3.51
C VAL A 56 -0.35 -19.34 -4.11
N GLU A 57 -1.28 -19.67 -5.02
CA GLU A 57 -1.29 -20.95 -5.76
C GLU A 57 -0.01 -21.18 -6.56
N ALA A 58 0.60 -20.11 -7.08
CA ALA A 58 1.90 -20.17 -7.77
C ALA A 58 3.11 -20.30 -6.82
N GLY A 59 2.88 -20.44 -5.50
CA GLY A 59 3.91 -20.61 -4.49
C GLY A 59 4.70 -19.33 -4.19
N ARG A 60 4.11 -18.16 -4.43
CA ARG A 60 4.73 -16.85 -4.21
C ARG A 60 4.24 -16.21 -2.93
N SER A 61 5.16 -15.57 -2.21
CA SER A 61 4.85 -14.77 -1.03
C SER A 61 4.30 -13.41 -1.44
N VAL A 62 3.16 -13.02 -0.85
CA VAL A 62 2.51 -11.74 -1.13
C VAL A 62 1.93 -11.15 0.14
N ALA A 63 2.03 -9.84 0.27
CA ALA A 63 1.40 -9.07 1.34
C ALA A 63 0.71 -7.84 0.75
N VAL A 64 -0.23 -7.22 1.48
CA VAL A 64 -1.01 -6.08 0.99
C VAL A 64 -1.01 -4.95 2.01
N ILE A 65 -0.82 -3.71 1.54
CA ILE A 65 -1.17 -2.52 2.30
C ILE A 65 -2.45 -1.96 1.69
N GLU A 66 -3.53 -1.97 2.46
CA GLU A 66 -4.85 -1.53 2.01
C GLU A 66 -5.12 -0.11 2.52
N GLY A 67 -5.58 0.78 1.65
CA GLY A 67 -5.89 2.16 2.01
C GLY A 67 -7.36 2.48 1.77
N ASP A 68 -8.06 2.86 2.82
CA ASP A 68 -9.47 3.24 2.79
C ASP A 68 -9.68 4.54 3.60
N VAL A 69 -10.67 5.33 3.19
CA VAL A 69 -10.91 6.68 3.71
C VAL A 69 -11.50 6.65 5.13
N GLN A 70 -12.39 5.69 5.39
CA GLN A 70 -13.19 5.69 6.63
C GLN A 70 -13.35 4.32 7.28
N THR A 71 -13.18 3.22 6.54
CA THR A 71 -13.44 1.87 7.07
C THR A 71 -12.25 0.95 6.89
N GLU A 72 -12.29 -0.22 7.52
CA GLU A 72 -11.33 -1.31 7.29
C GLU A 72 -11.96 -2.42 6.43
N ASN A 73 -13.08 -2.13 5.76
CA ASN A 73 -13.90 -3.13 5.08
C ASN A 73 -13.12 -3.85 3.97
N ASP A 74 -12.37 -3.11 3.16
CA ASP A 74 -11.52 -3.68 2.12
C ASP A 74 -10.37 -4.50 2.75
N ALA A 75 -9.77 -4.04 3.85
CA ALA A 75 -8.72 -4.79 4.54
C ALA A 75 -9.22 -6.12 5.12
N VAL A 76 -10.41 -6.15 5.74
CA VAL A 76 -11.05 -7.38 6.27
C VAL A 76 -11.32 -8.37 5.15
N ARG A 77 -11.82 -7.87 4.01
CA ARG A 77 -12.07 -8.68 2.81
C ARG A 77 -10.80 -9.31 2.25
N VAL A 78 -9.72 -8.54 2.13
CA VAL A 78 -8.44 -9.06 1.67
C VAL A 78 -7.82 -10.01 2.69
N ALA A 79 -7.94 -9.74 3.99
CA ALA A 79 -7.44 -10.63 5.04
C ALA A 79 -8.10 -12.01 5.01
N ALA A 80 -9.36 -12.11 4.54
CA ALA A 80 -10.05 -13.39 4.36
C ALA A 80 -9.40 -14.30 3.29
N THR A 81 -8.52 -13.76 2.42
CA THR A 81 -7.73 -14.59 1.49
C THR A 81 -6.53 -15.26 2.16
N GLY A 82 -6.25 -14.96 3.44
CA GLY A 82 -5.15 -15.53 4.21
C GLY A 82 -3.78 -14.88 3.95
N VAL A 83 -3.71 -13.85 3.11
CA VAL A 83 -2.46 -13.09 2.91
C VAL A 83 -2.28 -12.08 4.06
N PRO A 84 -1.04 -11.76 4.46
CA PRO A 84 -0.80 -10.66 5.39
C PRO A 84 -1.32 -9.33 4.83
N VAL A 85 -2.12 -8.61 5.61
CA VAL A 85 -2.69 -7.31 5.24
C VAL A 85 -2.46 -6.30 6.35
N GLU A 86 -2.05 -5.09 5.99
CA GLU A 86 -2.03 -3.94 6.89
C GLU A 86 -2.95 -2.84 6.36
N ALA A 87 -3.91 -2.43 7.18
CA ALA A 87 -4.85 -1.38 6.85
C ALA A 87 -4.26 0.02 7.12
N VAL A 88 -4.64 0.97 6.28
CA VAL A 88 -4.36 2.40 6.44
C VAL A 88 -5.65 3.16 6.30
N VAL A 89 -6.22 3.54 7.44
CA VAL A 89 -7.35 4.47 7.49
C VAL A 89 -6.82 5.89 7.35
N THR A 90 -7.17 6.55 6.25
CA THR A 90 -6.58 7.86 5.90
C THR A 90 -7.17 9.04 6.66
N GLY A 91 -8.28 8.84 7.40
CA GLY A 91 -8.91 9.86 8.23
C GLY A 91 -9.49 11.03 7.42
N GLY A 92 -9.97 10.76 6.21
CA GLY A 92 -10.57 11.76 5.31
C GLY A 92 -9.67 12.23 4.17
N ALA A 93 -8.41 11.77 4.09
CA ALA A 93 -7.59 12.02 2.90
C ALA A 93 -8.01 11.09 1.74
N CYS A 94 -8.09 11.61 0.53
CA CYS A 94 -8.48 10.84 -0.66
C CYS A 94 -7.34 10.03 -1.31
N HIS A 95 -6.16 10.02 -0.70
CA HIS A 95 -4.99 9.30 -1.20
C HIS A 95 -4.09 8.83 -0.05
N LEU A 96 -3.23 7.84 -0.36
CA LEU A 96 -2.13 7.43 0.48
C LEU A 96 -0.88 8.23 0.15
N ASP A 97 -0.19 8.74 1.17
CA ASP A 97 1.15 9.30 1.03
C ASP A 97 2.24 8.29 1.44
N ALA A 98 3.50 8.59 1.12
CA ALA A 98 4.61 7.69 1.42
C ALA A 98 4.86 7.52 2.92
N THR A 99 4.48 8.49 3.75
CA THR A 99 4.61 8.36 5.21
C THR A 99 3.61 7.36 5.75
N MET A 100 2.37 7.40 5.26
CA MET A 100 1.33 6.43 5.61
C MET A 100 1.75 5.01 5.23
N VAL A 101 2.20 4.82 4.00
CA VAL A 101 2.69 3.52 3.50
C VAL A 101 3.91 3.04 4.31
N GLY A 102 4.85 3.94 4.62
CA GLY A 102 6.04 3.58 5.40
C GLY A 102 5.71 3.12 6.82
N LYS A 103 4.71 3.73 7.47
CA LYS A 103 4.24 3.29 8.79
C LYS A 103 3.52 1.95 8.73
N ALA A 104 2.70 1.72 7.71
CA ALA A 104 2.06 0.44 7.48
C ALA A 104 3.10 -0.67 7.27
N TRP A 105 4.07 -0.42 6.41
CA TRP A 105 5.18 -1.32 6.17
C TRP A 105 5.92 -1.71 7.46
N GLN A 106 6.23 -0.75 8.34
CA GLN A 106 6.92 -1.03 9.61
C GLN A 106 6.14 -1.97 10.55
N ARG A 107 4.80 -1.97 10.48
CA ARG A 107 3.95 -2.87 11.26
C ARG A 107 3.81 -4.24 10.61
N LEU A 108 3.71 -4.27 9.29
CA LEU A 108 3.55 -5.47 8.50
C LEU A 108 4.84 -6.30 8.43
N GLU A 109 5.97 -5.65 8.13
CA GLU A 109 7.27 -6.26 7.82
C GLU A 109 7.75 -7.32 8.83
N PRO A 110 7.65 -7.13 10.16
CA PRO A 110 8.12 -8.12 11.12
C PRO A 110 7.38 -9.46 11.07
N SER A 111 6.15 -9.48 10.53
CA SER A 111 5.34 -10.69 10.38
C SER A 111 5.59 -11.45 9.06
N LEU A 112 6.36 -10.85 8.15
CA LEU A 112 6.59 -11.39 6.81
C LEU A 112 7.79 -12.33 6.77
N PRO A 113 7.84 -13.25 5.78
CA PRO A 113 9.06 -14.01 5.50
C PRO A 113 10.26 -13.09 5.22
N LEU A 114 11.46 -13.67 5.34
CA LEU A 114 12.72 -12.93 5.08
C LEU A 114 12.77 -12.36 3.66
N ALA A 115 12.34 -13.14 2.66
CA ALA A 115 12.15 -12.71 1.29
C ALA A 115 10.65 -12.58 1.00
N LEU A 116 10.26 -11.47 0.39
CA LEU A 116 8.89 -11.22 -0.07
C LEU A 116 8.92 -11.06 -1.59
N ASP A 117 8.09 -11.81 -2.34
CA ASP A 117 8.05 -11.71 -3.79
C ASP A 117 7.26 -10.47 -4.24
N ILE A 118 6.09 -10.23 -3.63
CA ILE A 118 5.14 -9.18 -4.05
C ILE A 118 4.60 -8.41 -2.85
N LEU A 119 4.53 -7.07 -2.98
CA LEU A 119 3.85 -6.16 -2.06
C LEU A 119 2.82 -5.31 -2.82
#